data_AF-A0A645EXF9-F1
#
_entry.id   AF-A0A645EXF9-F1
#
_cell.length_a   1.000
_cell.length_b   1.000
_cell.length_c   1.000
_cell.angle_alpha   90.00
_cell.angle_beta   90.00
_cell.angle_gamma   90.00
#
_symmetry.space_group_name_H-M   'P 1'
#
loop_
_entity.id
_entity.type
_entity.pdbx_description
1 polymer ?
#
loop_
_entity_poly.entity_id
_entity_poly.type
_entity_poly.pdbx_seq_one_letter_code
_entity_poly.pdbx_strand_id
1 'polypeptide(L)'
;MDRQTCQVRAEKVFVAQDAGAMVNPAGVRHQAHGNIVQSTSRVLKEFVTFDKQGVTSLEWGGYPILRFPELPEIDLQLVERPDEAPMGAGESASVPSAAAFSNAIFDAVGVRMRQVPFTPSRVLAALKNTPAETVVTTPPASK
;
A
#
# COMPACT_ATOMS: atom_id res chain seq x y z
N MET A 1 7.06 1.16 -11.17
CA MET A 1 5.93 1.75 -11.95
C MET A 1 6.32 1.74 -13.42
N ASP A 2 5.43 1.30 -14.29
CA ASP A 2 5.61 1.44 -15.74
C ASP A 2 5.26 2.87 -16.17
N ARG A 3 6.20 3.58 -16.82
CA ARG A 3 6.04 4.98 -17.24
C ARG A 3 5.11 5.15 -18.44
N GLN A 4 4.95 4.14 -19.28
CA GLN A 4 4.06 4.19 -20.45
C GLN A 4 2.62 3.96 -20.03
N THR A 5 2.39 2.99 -19.15
CA THR A 5 1.04 2.60 -18.72
C THR A 5 0.59 3.29 -17.43
N CYS A 6 1.50 3.90 -16.67
CA CYS A 6 1.28 4.39 -15.31
C CYS A 6 0.84 3.30 -14.32
N GLN A 7 1.08 2.02 -14.64
CA GLN A 7 0.76 0.91 -13.75
C GLN A 7 1.74 0.89 -12.56
N VAL A 8 1.18 0.86 -11.35
CA VAL A 8 1.92 0.69 -10.10
C VAL A 8 1.84 -0.79 -9.70
N ARG A 9 3.01 -1.39 -9.48
CA ARG A 9 3.17 -2.74 -8.93
C ARG A 9 4.01 -2.65 -7.66
N ALA A 10 3.58 -3.32 -6.61
CA ALA A 10 4.38 -3.52 -5.41
C ALA A 10 5.39 -4.63 -5.68
N GLU A 11 6.69 -4.33 -5.64
CA GLU A 11 7.72 -5.36 -5.82
C GLU A 11 8.03 -6.07 -4.50
N LYS A 12 8.23 -5.29 -3.44
CA LYS A 12 8.54 -5.78 -2.11
C LYS A 12 7.90 -4.88 -1.05
N VAL A 13 7.43 -5.48 0.05
CA VAL A 13 6.88 -4.79 1.22
C VAL A 13 7.65 -5.25 2.47
N PHE A 14 8.24 -4.30 3.17
CA PHE A 14 8.90 -4.52 4.45
C PHE A 14 7.97 -4.11 5.59
N VAL A 15 7.81 -4.98 6.59
CA VAL A 15 7.02 -4.71 7.79
C VAL A 15 7.80 -5.15 9.02
N ALA A 16 7.91 -4.26 10.00
CA ALA A 16 8.26 -4.60 11.37
C ALA A 16 6.97 -4.54 12.21
N GLN A 17 6.57 -5.66 12.78
CA GLN A 17 5.36 -5.78 13.58
C GLN A 17 5.72 -5.93 15.05
N ASP A 18 5.32 -4.95 15.86
CA ASP A 18 5.29 -5.06 17.31
C ASP A 18 3.85 -5.36 17.75
N ALA A 19 3.69 -6.39 18.57
CA ALA A 19 2.39 -6.83 19.10
C ALA A 19 2.48 -7.15 20.60
N GLY A 20 3.49 -6.63 21.32
CA GLY A 20 3.77 -7.05 22.69
C GLY A 20 4.07 -8.55 22.78
N ALA A 21 3.68 -9.20 23.88
CA ALA A 21 3.82 -10.64 24.00
C ALA A 21 2.95 -11.40 22.98
N MET A 22 3.60 -12.15 22.08
CA MET A 22 2.93 -12.96 21.07
C MET A 22 2.61 -14.37 21.59
N VAL A 23 1.33 -14.65 21.83
CA VAL A 23 0.87 -15.99 22.27
C VAL A 23 1.11 -17.06 21.20
N ASN A 24 0.91 -16.71 19.92
CA ASN A 24 1.17 -17.58 18.77
C ASN A 24 1.90 -16.77 17.68
N PRO A 25 3.25 -16.75 17.69
CA PRO A 25 4.04 -16.00 16.71
C PRO A 25 3.77 -16.41 15.25
N ALA A 26 3.50 -17.69 14.98
CA ALA A 26 3.15 -18.15 13.63
C ALA A 26 1.78 -17.60 13.18
N GLY A 27 0.82 -17.53 14.09
CA GLY A 27 -0.47 -16.89 13.84
C GLY A 27 -0.34 -15.40 13.52
N VAL A 28 0.47 -14.68 14.31
CA VAL A 28 0.78 -13.26 14.07
C VAL A 28 1.44 -13.05 12.70
N ARG A 29 2.39 -13.91 12.33
CA ARG A 29 3.02 -13.90 11.00
C ARG A 29 2.00 -14.04 9.88
N HIS A 30 1.13 -15.04 9.95
CA HIS A 30 0.10 -15.25 8.92
C HIS A 30 -0.90 -14.10 8.85
N GLN A 31 -1.29 -13.55 10.00
CA GLN A 31 -2.20 -12.40 10.07
C GLN A 31 -1.60 -11.16 9.41
N ALA A 32 -0.32 -10.87 9.68
CA ALA A 32 0.40 -9.78 9.03
C ALA A 32 0.50 -9.97 7.51
N HIS A 33 0.81 -11.18 7.03
CA HIS A 33 0.78 -11.47 5.59
C HIS A 33 -0.59 -11.21 4.97
N GLY A 34 -1.66 -11.73 5.57
CA GLY A 34 -3.03 -11.50 5.08
C GLY A 34 -3.39 -10.01 5.03
N ASN A 35 -2.99 -9.27 6.05
CA ASN A 35 -3.21 -7.83 6.13
C ASN A 35 -2.43 -7.07 5.03
N ILE A 36 -1.16 -7.41 4.79
CA ILE A 36 -0.34 -6.80 3.74
C ILE A 36 -0.93 -7.09 2.35
N VAL A 37 -1.37 -8.33 2.10
CA VAL A 37 -2.01 -8.72 0.83
C VAL A 37 -3.30 -7.94 0.61
N GLN A 38 -4.19 -7.90 1.59
CA GLN A 38 -5.46 -7.16 1.50
C GLN A 38 -5.22 -5.66 1.31
N SER A 39 -4.27 -5.09 2.05
CA SER A 39 -3.99 -3.65 1.98
C SER A 39 -3.34 -3.27 0.65
N THR A 40 -2.43 -4.08 0.13
CA THR A 40 -1.86 -3.89 -1.21
C THR A 40 -2.97 -3.91 -2.27
N SER A 41 -3.89 -4.86 -2.17
CA SER A 41 -5.05 -4.95 -3.07
C SER A 41 -5.94 -3.71 -2.99
N ARG A 42 -6.33 -3.29 -1.78
CA ARG A 42 -7.14 -2.08 -1.55
C ARG A 42 -6.47 -0.80 -2.05
N VAL A 43 -5.18 -0.66 -1.81
CA VAL A 43 -4.44 0.54 -2.17
C VAL A 43 -4.22 0.65 -3.67
N LEU A 44 -4.04 -0.45 -4.38
CA LEU A 44 -3.70 -0.42 -5.81
C LEU A 44 -4.91 -0.63 -6.73
N LYS A 45 -5.93 -1.36 -6.28
CA LYS A 45 -6.97 -1.90 -7.18
C LYS A 45 -8.38 -1.74 -6.68
N GLU A 46 -8.67 -2.04 -5.43
CA GLU A 46 -10.07 -2.26 -5.01
C GLU A 46 -10.89 -0.97 -4.88
N PHE A 47 -12.04 -0.94 -5.54
CA PHE A 47 -13.10 0.03 -5.32
C PHE A 47 -14.42 -0.51 -5.85
N VAL A 48 -15.53 -0.04 -5.26
CA VAL A 48 -16.87 -0.30 -5.75
C VAL A 48 -17.27 0.80 -6.73
N THR A 49 -17.87 0.42 -7.86
CA THR A 49 -18.43 1.36 -8.85
C THR A 49 -19.93 1.55 -8.66
N PHE A 50 -20.42 2.73 -9.04
CA PHE A 50 -21.81 3.13 -8.91
C PHE A 50 -22.32 3.77 -10.21
N ASP A 51 -23.61 3.60 -10.51
CA ASP A 51 -24.36 4.34 -11.53
C ASP A 51 -25.64 4.96 -10.94
N LYS A 52 -26.59 5.35 -11.78
CA LYS A 52 -27.87 5.95 -11.34
C LYS A 52 -28.79 4.95 -10.64
N GLN A 53 -28.58 3.65 -10.85
CA GLN A 53 -29.39 2.56 -10.34
C GLN A 53 -28.78 1.93 -9.07
N GLY A 54 -27.48 2.09 -8.83
CA GLY A 54 -26.82 1.69 -7.59
C GLY A 54 -25.41 1.15 -7.81
N VAL A 55 -25.04 0.13 -7.05
CA VAL A 55 -23.74 -0.55 -7.15
C VAL A 55 -23.65 -1.34 -8.47
N THR A 56 -22.54 -1.23 -9.18
CA THR A 56 -22.29 -1.96 -10.43
C THR A 56 -21.25 -3.07 -10.31
N SER A 57 -20.44 -3.09 -9.24
CA SER A 57 -19.50 -4.19 -8.92
C SER A 57 -20.23 -5.38 -8.29
N LEU A 58 -21.09 -6.06 -9.06
CA LEU A 58 -22.00 -7.10 -8.55
C LEU A 58 -21.42 -8.52 -8.55
N GLU A 59 -20.23 -8.71 -9.12
CA GLU A 59 -19.56 -10.01 -9.23
C GLU A 59 -18.03 -9.86 -9.21
N TRP A 60 -17.31 -10.97 -9.07
CA TRP A 60 -15.86 -10.99 -8.81
C TRP A 60 -14.97 -10.53 -9.98
N GLY A 61 -15.48 -10.54 -11.20
CA GLY A 61 -14.87 -9.98 -12.41
C GLY A 61 -15.00 -8.46 -12.48
N GLY A 62 -16.10 -7.91 -11.96
CA GLY A 62 -16.43 -6.49 -11.93
C GLY A 62 -15.90 -5.75 -10.70
N TYR A 63 -15.41 -6.50 -9.69
CA TYR A 63 -14.65 -5.94 -8.57
C TYR A 63 -13.15 -6.17 -8.77
N PRO A 64 -12.35 -5.10 -8.96
CA PRO A 64 -10.92 -5.23 -9.17
C PRO A 64 -10.23 -5.70 -7.88
N ILE A 65 -9.61 -6.88 -7.90
CA ILE A 65 -8.90 -7.47 -6.76
C ILE A 65 -7.51 -7.96 -7.18
N LEU A 66 -6.54 -7.93 -6.26
CA LEU A 66 -5.17 -8.40 -6.48
C LEU A 66 -5.15 -9.91 -6.77
N ARG A 67 -4.35 -10.33 -7.76
CA ARG A 67 -4.16 -11.72 -8.14
C ARG A 67 -2.77 -12.23 -7.72
N PHE A 68 -2.58 -13.54 -7.68
CA PHE A 68 -1.32 -14.17 -7.24
C PHE A 68 -0.04 -13.63 -7.90
N PRO A 69 0.03 -13.37 -9.23
CA PRO A 69 1.24 -12.83 -9.85
C PRO A 69 1.58 -11.39 -9.45
N GLU A 70 0.61 -10.69 -8.87
CA GLU A 70 0.73 -9.30 -8.45
C GLU A 70 1.11 -9.17 -6.97
N LEU A 71 1.25 -10.29 -6.26
CA LEU A 71 1.69 -10.28 -4.87
C LEU A 71 3.13 -9.73 -4.78
N PRO A 72 3.38 -8.79 -3.85
CA PRO A 72 4.75 -8.38 -3.56
C PRO A 72 5.49 -9.49 -2.81
N GLU A 73 6.81 -9.48 -2.88
CA GLU A 73 7.63 -10.15 -1.87
C GLU A 73 7.34 -9.50 -0.51
N ILE A 74 7.07 -10.30 0.52
CA ILE A 74 6.78 -9.79 1.87
C ILE A 74 7.96 -10.16 2.78
N ASP A 75 8.57 -9.13 3.34
CA ASP A 75 9.64 -9.25 4.33
C ASP A 75 9.10 -8.77 5.67
N LEU A 76 8.83 -9.73 6.55
CA LEU A 76 8.16 -9.50 7.82
C LEU A 76 9.06 -9.86 8.99
N GLN A 77 9.42 -8.83 9.75
CA GLN A 77 10.10 -8.95 11.04
C GLN A 77 9.08 -8.82 12.17
N LEU A 78 9.04 -9.83 13.05
CA LEU A 78 8.27 -9.75 14.29
C LEU A 78 9.21 -9.26 15.40
N VAL A 79 8.79 -8.24 16.13
CA VAL A 79 9.53 -7.71 17.27
C VAL A 79 9.16 -8.52 18.51
N GLU A 80 10.15 -9.15 19.14
CA GLU A 80 9.92 -9.97 20.33
C GLU A 80 9.85 -9.10 21.59
N ARG A 81 8.68 -9.13 22.26
CA ARG A 81 8.41 -8.39 23.51
C ARG A 81 7.76 -9.30 24.57
N PRO A 82 8.44 -10.36 25.03
CA PRO A 82 7.84 -11.35 25.93
C PRO A 82 7.41 -10.77 27.30
N ASP A 83 8.05 -9.67 27.73
CA ASP A 83 7.80 -9.03 29.03
C ASP A 83 6.71 -7.94 28.96
N GLU A 84 6.14 -7.68 27.78
CA GLU A 84 5.07 -6.68 27.59
C GLU A 84 3.70 -7.36 27.49
N ALA A 85 2.63 -6.63 27.80
CA ALA A 85 1.28 -7.16 27.65
C ALA A 85 0.97 -7.49 26.17
N PRO A 86 0.22 -8.59 25.88
CA PRO A 86 -0.21 -8.88 24.52
C PRO A 86 -1.03 -7.74 23.91
N MET A 87 -0.74 -7.38 22.66
CA MET A 87 -1.47 -6.38 21.89
C MET A 87 -2.15 -7.01 20.66
N GLY A 88 -3.08 -6.28 20.06
CA GLY A 88 -3.75 -6.72 18.83
C GLY A 88 -2.81 -6.69 17.62
N ALA A 89 -2.88 -7.73 16.78
CA ALA A 89 -2.12 -7.85 15.53
C ALA A 89 -2.99 -7.94 14.26
N GLY A 90 -4.31 -7.77 14.41
CA GLY A 90 -5.26 -7.98 13.30
C GLY A 90 -5.13 -6.95 12.16
N GLU A 91 -4.93 -5.68 12.52
CA GLU A 91 -5.06 -4.55 11.60
C GLU A 91 -3.78 -3.71 11.44
N SER A 92 -2.73 -3.98 12.21
CA SER A 92 -1.59 -3.06 12.35
C SER A 92 -0.91 -2.69 11.03
N ALA A 93 -0.75 -3.65 10.11
CA ALA A 93 -0.11 -3.40 8.82
C ALA A 93 -1.01 -2.65 7.80
N SER A 94 -2.33 -2.59 8.02
CA SER A 94 -3.26 -2.00 7.03
C SER A 94 -3.34 -0.51 7.18
N VAL A 95 -3.22 -0.03 8.42
CA VAL A 95 -3.25 1.39 8.78
C VAL A 95 -2.20 2.22 8.02
N PRO A 96 -0.89 1.86 8.03
CA PRO A 96 0.12 2.65 7.33
C PRO A 96 0.23 2.37 5.83
N SER A 97 -0.42 1.30 5.32
CA SER A 97 -0.19 0.81 3.96
C SER A 97 -0.40 1.88 2.89
N ALA A 98 -1.55 2.55 2.87
CA ALA A 98 -1.85 3.57 1.85
C ALA A 98 -0.83 4.72 1.84
N ALA A 99 -0.37 5.15 3.02
CA ALA A 99 0.64 6.19 3.16
C ALA A 99 2.02 5.71 2.66
N ALA A 100 2.41 4.48 3.00
CA ALA A 100 3.66 3.87 2.54
C ALA A 100 3.71 3.78 0.99
N PHE A 101 2.64 3.29 0.36
CA PHE A 101 2.53 3.25 -1.09
C PHE A 101 2.52 4.65 -1.72
N SER A 102 1.82 5.63 -1.12
CA SER A 102 1.83 7.02 -1.62
C SER A 102 3.23 7.64 -1.54
N ASN A 103 3.97 7.38 -0.47
CA ASN A 103 5.36 7.81 -0.31
C ASN A 103 6.27 7.18 -1.38
N ALA A 104 6.12 5.88 -1.65
CA ALA A 104 6.88 5.19 -2.69
C ALA A 104 6.58 5.74 -4.10
N ILE A 105 5.32 6.06 -4.40
CA ILE A 105 4.96 6.72 -5.67
C ILE A 105 5.57 8.12 -5.75
N PHE A 106 5.48 8.90 -4.67
CA PHE A 106 6.09 10.23 -4.63
C PHE A 106 7.60 10.18 -4.84
N ASP A 107 8.29 9.24 -4.20
CA ASP A 107 9.72 9.04 -4.41
C ASP A 107 10.05 8.66 -5.87
N ALA A 108 9.24 7.80 -6.48
CA ALA A 108 9.47 7.33 -7.85
C ALA A 108 9.19 8.39 -8.94
N VAL A 109 8.21 9.27 -8.74
CA VAL A 109 7.73 10.18 -9.80
C VAL A 109 7.44 11.62 -9.37
N GLY A 110 7.68 11.99 -8.12
CA GLY A 110 7.47 13.34 -7.58
C GLY A 110 6.00 13.71 -7.31
N VAL A 111 5.06 12.79 -7.52
CA VAL A 111 3.62 13.05 -7.39
C VAL A 111 3.05 12.48 -6.11
N ARG A 112 2.37 13.31 -5.33
CA ARG A 112 1.74 12.90 -4.07
C ARG A 112 0.32 12.39 -4.31
N MET A 113 0.14 11.08 -4.30
CA MET A 113 -1.18 10.47 -4.40
C MET A 113 -1.97 10.64 -3.09
N ARG A 114 -3.15 11.25 -3.16
CA ARG A 114 -4.01 11.50 -1.97
C ARG A 114 -5.32 10.71 -1.97
N GLN A 115 -5.57 9.93 -3.01
CA GLN A 115 -6.81 9.16 -3.16
C GLN A 115 -6.48 7.74 -3.64
N VAL A 116 -6.82 6.75 -2.82
CA VAL A 116 -6.79 5.33 -3.17
C VAL A 116 -8.08 4.91 -3.91
N PRO A 117 -8.06 3.84 -4.72
CA PRO A 117 -6.87 3.14 -5.20
C PRO A 117 -5.99 3.96 -6.16
N PHE A 118 -4.70 3.62 -6.22
CA PHE A 118 -3.69 4.20 -7.13
C PHE A 118 -3.74 3.53 -8.50
N THR A 119 -4.89 3.62 -9.16
CA THR A 119 -5.10 3.07 -10.50
C THR A 119 -4.25 3.81 -11.55
N PRO A 120 -3.91 3.18 -12.67
CA PRO A 120 -3.14 3.83 -13.74
C PRO A 120 -3.75 5.15 -14.22
N SER A 121 -5.08 5.20 -14.34
CA SER A 121 -5.81 6.41 -14.74
C SER A 121 -5.68 7.55 -13.74
N ARG A 122 -5.70 7.26 -12.43
CA ARG A 122 -5.55 8.26 -11.37
C ARG A 122 -4.12 8.74 -11.24
N VAL A 123 -3.15 7.84 -11.38
CA VAL A 123 -1.72 8.18 -11.40
C VAL A 123 -1.42 9.08 -12.61
N LEU A 124 -1.90 8.73 -13.80
CA LEU A 124 -1.76 9.56 -15.00
C LEU A 124 -2.40 10.95 -14.83
N ALA A 125 -3.60 11.01 -14.25
CA ALA A 125 -4.26 12.30 -13.98
C ALA A 125 -3.44 13.15 -13.00
N ALA A 126 -2.89 12.55 -11.94
CA ALA A 126 -2.06 13.25 -10.97
C ALA A 126 -0.74 13.75 -11.60
N LEU A 127 -0.11 12.97 -12.49
CA LEU A 127 1.07 13.38 -13.26
C LEU A 127 0.78 14.58 -14.17
N LYS A 128 -0.37 14.62 -14.84
CA LYS A 128 -0.78 15.74 -15.70
C LYS A 128 -1.10 17.02 -14.93
N ASN A 129 -1.62 16.88 -13.71
CA ASN A 129 -2.06 17.99 -12.87
C ASN A 129 -0.95 18.53 -11.95
N THR A 130 0.25 17.95 -12.00
CA THR A 130 1.40 18.48 -11.26
C THR A 130 2.00 19.62 -12.08
N PRO A 131 1.88 20.89 -11.67
CA PRO A 131 2.57 21.98 -12.34
C PRO A 131 4.07 21.67 -12.32
N ALA A 132 4.75 21.96 -13.42
CA ALA A 132 6.20 21.81 -13.51
C ALA A 132 6.86 22.82 -12.53
N GLU A 133 7.05 22.44 -11.27
CA GLU A 133 7.68 23.32 -10.28
C GLU A 133 8.99 22.74 -9.74
N THR A 134 10.04 23.49 -10.09
CA THR A 134 11.27 23.76 -9.34
C THR A 134 11.83 22.61 -8.51
N VAL A 135 12.89 22.02 -9.05
CA VAL A 135 13.92 21.29 -8.31
C VAL A 135 14.30 22.11 -7.08
N VAL A 136 13.80 21.72 -5.91
CA VAL A 136 14.33 22.20 -4.64
C VAL A 136 15.70 21.56 -4.51
N THR A 137 16.73 22.30 -4.92
CA THR A 137 18.11 21.91 -4.66
C THR A 137 18.33 22.00 -3.16
N THR A 138 18.53 20.85 -2.52
CA THR A 138 19.00 20.82 -1.13
C THR A 138 20.42 21.39 -1.12
N PRO A 139 20.74 22.38 -0.28
CA PRO A 139 22.12 22.84 -0.14
C PRO A 139 22.99 21.67 0.35
N PRO A 140 24.25 21.55 -0.11
CA PRO A 140 25.13 20.48 0.35
C PRO A 140 25.33 20.59 1.86
N ALA A 141 25.26 19.46 2.55
CA ALA A 141 25.51 19.37 3.99
C ALA A 141 26.88 19.97 4.31
N SER A 142 26.91 20.95 5.22
CA SER A 142 28.16 21.48 5.75
C SER A 142 28.90 20.37 6.51
N LYS A 143 30.18 20.20 6.17
CA LYS A 143 31.12 19.33 6.88
C LYS A 143 31.28 19.73 8.34
#